data_AF-A0A9W5XHH6-F1
#
_entry.id   AF-A0A9W5XHH6-F1
#
_cell.length_a   1.000
_cell.length_b   1.000
_cell.length_c   1.000
_cell.angle_alpha   90.00
_cell.angle_beta   90.00
_cell.angle_gamma   90.00
#
_symmetry.space_group_name_H-M   'P 1'
#
loop_
_entity.id
_entity.type
_entity.pdbx_description
1 polymer ?
#
loop_
_entity_poly.entity_id
_entity_poly.type
_entity_poly.pdbx_seq_one_letter_code
_entity_poly.pdbx_strand_id
1 'polypeptide(L)'
;MSLTGWLACPQCATCVALGTAYRLGDQRIGYFQDGYTANSGQPELTRALWKFLADHATHSLRVLLPDTPGYDDLDQFREIGGDEQGDVSFAEYLDGWPG
;
A
#
# COMPACT_ATOMS: atom_id res chain seq x y z
N MET A 1 -11.50 16.20 -2.49
CA MET A 1 -10.41 15.37 -3.04
C MET A 1 -10.35 14.10 -2.23
N SER A 2 -10.37 12.94 -2.88
CA SER A 2 -10.03 11.66 -2.27
C SER A 2 -8.53 11.65 -2.01
N LEU A 3 -8.10 11.29 -0.80
CA LEU A 3 -6.69 11.11 -0.46
C LEU A 3 -6.37 9.63 -0.62
N THR A 4 -5.60 9.25 -1.63
CA THR A 4 -5.08 7.89 -1.72
C THR A 4 -3.96 7.71 -0.71
N GLY A 5 -3.87 6.54 -0.09
CA GLY A 5 -2.78 6.21 0.83
C GLY A 5 -1.97 5.03 0.35
N TRP A 6 -0.71 4.98 0.79
CA TRP A 6 0.23 3.89 0.51
C TRP A 6 0.81 3.37 1.82
N LEU A 7 0.92 2.04 1.95
CA LEU A 7 1.79 1.43 2.95
C LEU A 7 3.19 1.30 2.35
N ALA A 8 4.17 1.90 2.99
CA ALA A 8 5.50 2.07 2.43
C ALA A 8 6.59 1.61 3.39
N CYS A 9 7.65 1.03 2.84
CA CYS A 9 8.90 0.69 3.51
C CYS A 9 10.02 1.58 2.95
N PRO A 10 10.38 2.69 3.63
CA PRO A 10 11.40 3.61 3.12
C PRO A 10 12.79 2.98 3.00
N GLN A 11 13.09 1.96 3.80
CA GLN A 11 14.38 1.27 3.76
C GLN A 11 14.55 0.41 2.51
N CYS A 12 13.44 -0.13 1.98
CA CYS A 12 13.44 -0.95 0.77
C CYS A 12 13.02 -0.18 -0.49
N ALA A 13 12.57 1.07 -0.34
CA ALA A 13 11.93 1.85 -1.39
C ALA A 13 10.83 1.05 -2.09
N THR A 14 9.93 0.42 -1.30
CA THR A 14 8.78 -0.34 -1.80
C THR A 14 7.49 0.14 -1.15
N CYS A 15 6.39 0.11 -1.89
CA CYS A 15 5.08 0.47 -1.38
C CYS A 15 3.95 -0.40 -1.97
N VAL A 16 2.80 -0.39 -1.30
CA VAL A 16 1.54 -0.97 -1.77
C VAL A 16 0.46 0.11 -1.61
N ALA A 17 -0.28 0.40 -2.67
CA ALA A 17 -1.44 1.27 -2.60
C ALA A 17 -2.52 0.66 -1.69
N LEU A 18 -3.05 1.48 -0.77
CA LEU A 18 -4.17 1.13 0.10
C LEU A 18 -5.51 1.62 -0.49
N GLY A 19 -5.48 2.49 -1.49
CA GLY A 19 -6.66 3.15 -2.05
C GLY A 19 -7.05 4.41 -1.29
N THR A 20 -8.29 4.86 -1.46
CA THR A 20 -8.80 6.11 -0.88
C THR A 20 -8.97 5.97 0.64
N ALA A 21 -8.47 6.94 1.39
CA ALA A 21 -8.64 7.06 2.83
C ALA A 21 -10.02 7.62 3.18
N TYR A 22 -10.79 6.88 3.98
CA TYR A 22 -12.09 7.29 4.49
C TYR A 22 -11.97 7.76 5.93
N ARG A 23 -12.36 9.02 6.18
CA ARG A 23 -12.34 9.62 7.51
C ARG A 23 -13.65 9.35 8.25
N LEU A 24 -13.53 9.04 9.53
CA LEU A 24 -14.63 9.00 10.48
C LEU A 24 -14.88 10.40 11.06
N GLY A 25 -15.97 10.57 11.80
CA GLY A 25 -16.46 11.89 12.22
C GLY A 25 -15.45 12.77 12.97
N ASP A 26 -14.47 12.18 13.65
CA ASP A 26 -13.40 12.88 14.36
C ASP A 26 -12.15 13.16 13.50
N GLN A 27 -12.30 13.12 12.16
CA GLN A 27 -11.24 13.30 11.17
C GLN A 27 -10.16 12.20 11.17
N ARG A 28 -10.25 11.18 12.04
CA ARG A 28 -9.37 10.01 11.97
C ARG A 28 -9.69 9.17 10.75
N ILE A 29 -8.65 8.62 10.12
CA ILE A 29 -8.82 7.65 9.04
C ILE A 29 -9.32 6.35 9.68
N GLY A 30 -10.50 5.92 9.26
CA GLY A 30 -11.12 4.67 9.74
C GLY A 30 -10.68 3.47 8.92
N TYR A 31 -10.59 3.64 7.60
CA TYR A 31 -10.22 2.58 6.68
C TYR A 31 -9.74 3.16 5.34
N PHE A 32 -9.13 2.29 4.54
CA PHE A 32 -8.80 2.54 3.15
C PHE A 32 -9.64 1.62 2.25
N GLN A 33 -9.95 2.11 1.05
CA GLN A 33 -10.70 1.34 0.06
C GLN A 33 -10.20 1.67 -1.34
N ASP A 34 -9.81 0.65 -2.08
CA ASP A 34 -9.57 0.76 -3.52
C ASP A 34 -10.86 0.45 -4.32
N GLY A 35 -11.22 1.34 -5.24
CA GLY A 35 -12.48 1.29 -5.98
C GLY A 35 -13.73 1.25 -5.08
N TYR A 36 -14.64 0.29 -5.36
CA TYR A 36 -15.93 0.15 -4.67
C TYR A 36 -15.99 -1.05 -3.70
N THR A 37 -14.92 -1.82 -3.59
CA THR A 37 -14.87 -3.04 -2.79
C THR A 37 -13.94 -2.81 -1.60
N ALA A 38 -14.42 -3.09 -0.38
CA ALA A 38 -13.56 -3.03 0.80
C ALA A 38 -12.29 -3.88 0.60
N ASN A 39 -11.11 -3.38 1.01
CA ASN A 39 -9.84 -4.07 0.78
C ASN A 39 -9.81 -5.50 1.35
N SER A 40 -10.55 -5.77 2.43
CA SER A 40 -10.72 -7.11 3.01
C SER A 40 -11.46 -8.09 2.08
N GLY A 41 -12.23 -7.58 1.12
CA GLY A 41 -12.88 -8.35 0.06
C GLY A 41 -12.04 -8.47 -1.21
N GLN A 42 -10.81 -7.95 -1.22
CA GLN A 42 -9.89 -8.01 -2.36
C GLN A 42 -8.76 -9.01 -2.05
N PRO A 43 -8.82 -10.26 -2.55
CA PRO A 43 -7.91 -11.33 -2.13
C PRO A 43 -6.44 -11.05 -2.47
N GLU A 44 -6.15 -10.52 -3.66
CA GLU A 44 -4.77 -10.25 -4.09
C GLU A 44 -4.14 -9.13 -3.27
N LEU A 45 -4.84 -8.01 -3.08
CA LEU A 45 -4.37 -6.91 -2.23
C LEU A 45 -4.17 -7.38 -0.78
N THR A 46 -5.11 -8.15 -0.22
CA THR A 46 -4.97 -8.69 1.15
C THR A 46 -3.74 -9.59 1.28
N ARG A 47 -3.51 -10.48 0.33
CA ARG A 47 -2.32 -11.34 0.30
C ARG A 47 -1.04 -10.52 0.14
N ALA A 48 -1.03 -9.55 -0.77
CA ALA A 48 0.12 -8.66 -0.97
C ALA A 48 0.46 -7.88 0.30
N LEU A 49 -0.53 -7.37 1.03
CA LEU A 49 -0.31 -6.70 2.32
C LEU A 49 0.30 -7.64 3.36
N TRP A 50 -0.19 -8.87 3.47
CA TRP A 50 0.40 -9.84 4.39
C TRP A 50 1.83 -10.23 4.02
N LYS A 51 2.10 -10.41 2.72
CA LYS A 51 3.47 -10.66 2.23
C LYS A 51 4.38 -9.49 2.50
N PHE A 52 3.91 -8.27 2.25
CA PHE A 52 4.65 -7.03 2.49
C PHE A 52 5.03 -6.90 3.97
N LEU A 53 4.09 -7.16 4.89
CA LEU A 53 4.37 -7.18 6.32
C LEU A 53 5.41 -8.23 6.70
N ALA A 54 5.37 -9.41 6.08
CA ALA A 54 6.34 -10.48 6.33
C ALA A 54 7.74 -10.13 5.80
N ASP A 55 7.83 -9.64 4.56
CA ASP A 55 9.07 -9.24 3.89
C ASP A 55 9.77 -8.09 4.63
N HIS A 56 9.01 -7.27 5.36
CA HIS A 56 9.49 -6.05 6.03
C HIS A 56 9.29 -6.06 7.55
N ALA A 57 9.18 -7.23 8.17
CA ALA A 57 8.81 -7.38 9.59
C ALA A 57 9.74 -6.65 10.58
N THR A 58 10.99 -6.40 10.20
CA THR A 58 11.99 -5.69 11.02
C THR A 58 12.19 -4.23 10.62
N HIS A 59 11.49 -3.77 9.58
CA HIS A 59 11.64 -2.43 9.03
C HIS A 59 10.60 -1.46 9.61
N SER A 60 10.93 -0.17 9.60
CA SER A 60 9.96 0.87 9.93
C SER A 60 9.01 1.09 8.76
N LEU A 61 7.77 0.66 8.92
CA LEU A 61 6.71 0.89 7.93
C LEU A 61 5.98 2.20 8.22
N ARG A 62 5.55 2.87 7.15
CA ARG A 62 4.77 4.12 7.23
C ARG A 62 3.56 4.05 6.32
N VAL A 63 2.47 4.66 6.76
CA VAL A 63 1.37 5.00 5.85
C VAL A 63 1.63 6.42 5.36
N LEU A 64 1.77 6.57 4.05
CA LEU A 64 2.01 7.85 3.38
C LEU A 64 0.71 8.32 2.73
N LEU A 65 0.37 9.57 2.99
CA LEU A 65 -0.78 10.28 2.44
C LEU A 65 -0.28 11.58 1.80
N PRO A 66 -1.03 12.19 0.87
CA PRO A 66 -0.72 13.52 0.39
C PRO A 66 -0.48 14.49 1.54
N ASP A 67 0.53 15.36 1.40
CA ASP A 67 0.98 16.35 2.38
C ASP A 67 1.57 15.77 3.69
N THR A 68 1.85 14.47 3.77
CA THR A 68 2.59 13.89 4.90
C THR A 68 4.09 13.82 4.63
N PRO A 69 4.97 13.97 5.65
CA PRO A 69 6.41 13.89 5.45
C PRO A 69 6.84 12.56 4.84
N GLY A 70 7.58 12.63 3.72
CA GLY A 70 8.04 11.48 2.95
C GLY A 70 7.08 11.03 1.84
N TYR A 71 5.94 11.70 1.65
CA TYR A 71 5.04 11.43 0.52
C TYR A 71 5.73 11.67 -0.83
N ASP A 72 6.45 12.79 -0.96
CA ASP A 72 7.16 13.15 -2.19
C ASP A 72 8.28 12.17 -2.57
N ASP A 73 8.71 11.31 -1.63
CA ASP A 73 9.70 10.28 -1.90
C ASP A 73 9.09 9.07 -2.64
N LEU A 74 7.75 8.94 -2.71
CA LEU A 74 7.06 7.81 -3.34
C LEU A 74 7.43 7.61 -4.82
N ASP A 75 7.79 8.68 -5.54
CA ASP A 75 8.24 8.59 -6.94
C ASP A 75 9.51 7.73 -7.11
N GLN A 76 10.23 7.47 -6.01
CA GLN A 76 11.43 6.64 -5.99
C GLN A 76 11.13 5.19 -5.55
N PHE A 77 9.88 4.92 -5.15
CA PHE A 77 9.50 3.63 -4.60
C PHE A 77 8.97 2.75 -5.72
N ARG A 78 9.26 1.46 -5.62
CA ARG A 78 8.67 0.44 -6.47
C ARG A 78 7.28 0.08 -5.92
N GLU A 79 6.23 0.35 -6.68
CA GLU A 79 4.88 0.00 -6.26
C GLU A 79 4.58 -1.48 -6.55
N ILE A 80 3.98 -2.14 -5.58
CA ILE A 80 3.47 -3.51 -5.68
C ILE A 80 1.97 -3.43 -5.94
N GLY A 81 1.55 -4.02 -7.07
CA GLY A 81 0.19 -3.91 -7.59
C GLY A 81 -0.01 -2.77 -8.59
N GLY A 82 1.00 -1.91 -8.77
CA GLY A 82 1.01 -0.84 -9.75
C GLY A 82 1.16 -1.34 -11.19
N ASP A 83 0.85 -0.46 -12.15
CA ASP A 83 0.89 -0.72 -13.59
C ASP A 83 1.91 0.16 -14.33
N GLU A 84 2.73 0.93 -13.61
CA GLU A 84 3.74 1.80 -14.20
C GLU A 84 5.05 1.06 -14.52
N GLN A 85 5.90 1.70 -15.33
CA GLN A 85 7.22 1.17 -15.66
C GLN A 85 8.12 1.20 -14.42
N GLY A 86 8.40 0.03 -13.87
CA GLY A 86 9.22 -0.12 -12.67
C GLY A 86 8.50 -0.88 -11.56
N ASP A 87 7.18 -0.99 -11.62
CA ASP A 87 6.37 -1.66 -10.61
C ASP A 87 6.51 -3.20 -10.63
N VAL A 88 5.90 -3.85 -9.63
CA VAL A 88 5.71 -5.29 -9.58
C VAL A 88 4.20 -5.55 -9.59
N SER A 89 3.71 -6.36 -10.53
CA SER A 89 2.30 -6.79 -10.46
C SER A 89 2.04 -7.65 -9.22
N PHE A 90 0.80 -7.70 -8.71
CA PHE A 90 0.48 -8.61 -7.59
C PHE A 90 0.81 -10.08 -7.92
N ALA A 91 0.56 -10.51 -9.15
CA ALA A 91 0.84 -11.88 -9.60
C ALA A 91 2.33 -12.21 -9.48
N GLU A 92 3.21 -11.32 -9.95
CA GLU A 92 4.67 -11.49 -9.84
C GLU A 92 5.12 -11.43 -8.37
N TYR A 93 4.59 -10.49 -7.59
CA TYR A 93 4.99 -10.32 -6.19
C TYR A 93 4.60 -11.51 -5.31
N LEU A 94 3.45 -12.14 -5.61
CA LEU A 94 2.91 -13.28 -4.86
C LEU A 94 3.38 -14.64 -5.38
N ASP A 95 4.17 -14.67 -6.46
CA ASP A 95 4.59 -15.93 -7.07
C ASP A 95 5.41 -16.79 -6.08
N GLY A 96 5.05 -18.07 -5.99
CA GLY A 96 5.66 -19.03 -5.07
C GLY A 96 5.45 -18.75 -3.58
N TRP A 97 4.71 -17.71 -3.18
CA TRP A 97 4.52 -17.38 -1.77
C TRP A 97 3.42 -18.25 -1.13
N PRO A 98 3.73 -18.97 -0.02
CA PRO A 98 2.84 -20.01 0.51
C PRO A 98 1.63 -19.52 1.32
N GLY A 99 1.43 -18.20 1.51
CA GLY A 99 0.29 -17.74 2.32
C GLY A 99 -0.16 -16.31 2.13
#